data_AF-A0A7S1AVZ1-F1
#
_entry.id   AF-A0A7S1AVZ1-F1
#
_cell.length_a   1.000
_cell.length_b   1.000
_cell.length_c   1.000
_cell.angle_alpha   90.00
_cell.angle_beta   90.00
_cell.angle_gamma   90.00
#
_symmetry.space_group_name_H-M   'P 1'
#
loop_
_entity.id
_entity.type
_entity.pdbx_description
1 polymer ?
#
loop_
_entity_poly.entity_id
_entity_poly.type
_entity_poly.pdbx_seq_one_letter_code
_entity_poly.pdbx_strand_id
1 'polypeptide(L)'
;FTRFGRGLLQRDTYTPPSGSGGTEAVTITGASFQWDMEAPRPSLSDVSLTVASGELVVVVGRVASGKSTLAAGVFGLVRRVKGEVVTIGTCAYVPQDPQILNASVRGNIVFGSAFNEETFSSAIGSCCLESDLEQFVDGDMTEIGEKGITISGGQRARV
;
A
#
# COMPACT_ATOMS: atom_id res chain seq x y z
N PHE A 1 -3.77 -8.88 -31.46
CA PHE A 1 -4.94 -9.47 -30.78
C PHE A 1 -4.44 -10.63 -29.92
N THR A 2 -4.09 -10.37 -28.66
CA THR A 2 -3.40 -11.36 -27.81
C THR A 2 -4.24 -11.62 -26.57
N ARG A 3 -4.66 -12.89 -26.43
CA ARG A 3 -5.35 -13.45 -25.25
C ARG A 3 -4.54 -13.16 -23.98
N PHE A 4 -5.19 -12.60 -22.96
CA PHE A 4 -4.67 -12.59 -21.60
C PHE A 4 -4.72 -14.02 -21.05
N GLY A 5 -3.56 -14.67 -20.98
CA GLY A 5 -3.39 -15.98 -20.40
C GLY A 5 -3.26 -15.90 -18.88
N ARG A 6 -3.97 -16.81 -18.19
CA ARG A 6 -3.71 -17.23 -16.81
C ARG A 6 -2.21 -17.47 -16.62
N GLY A 7 -1.57 -16.72 -15.74
CA GLY A 7 -0.21 -17.03 -15.29
C GLY A 7 0.60 -15.77 -15.04
N LEU A 8 0.47 -15.18 -13.84
CA LEU A 8 1.39 -14.16 -13.32
C LEU A 8 1.37 -14.10 -11.77
N LEU A 9 0.97 -15.18 -11.11
CA LEU A 9 1.09 -15.32 -9.65
C LEU A 9 2.11 -16.42 -9.37
N GLN A 10 3.33 -16.03 -9.00
CA GLN A 10 4.29 -16.96 -8.46
C GLN A 10 3.92 -17.16 -6.98
N ARG A 11 3.45 -18.36 -6.63
CA ARG A 11 3.25 -18.76 -5.23
C ARG A 11 4.60 -19.21 -4.67
N ASP A 12 5.40 -18.27 -4.21
CA ASP A 12 6.51 -18.60 -3.32
C ASP A 12 5.92 -19.01 -1.96
N THR A 13 6.45 -20.07 -1.34
CA THR A 13 5.87 -20.69 -0.14
C THR A 13 6.07 -19.81 1.10
N TYR A 14 5.17 -18.85 1.31
CA TYR A 14 4.92 -18.24 2.62
C TYR A 14 3.91 -19.11 3.38
N THR A 15 4.29 -19.62 4.55
CA THR A 15 3.38 -20.38 5.43
C THR A 15 2.75 -19.40 6.42
N PRO A 16 1.45 -19.07 6.29
CA PRO A 16 0.78 -18.21 7.25
C PRO A 16 0.71 -18.87 8.64
N PRO A 17 0.66 -18.09 9.73
CA PRO A 17 0.45 -18.64 11.06
C PRO A 17 -0.85 -19.45 11.13
N SER A 18 -0.74 -20.66 11.68
CA SER A 18 -1.80 -21.68 11.72
C SER A 18 -3.03 -21.19 12.50
N GLY A 19 -4.06 -20.69 11.80
CA GLY A 19 -5.28 -20.24 12.46
C GLY A 19 -6.46 -19.78 11.60
N SER A 20 -6.34 -19.63 10.28
CA SER A 20 -7.43 -19.08 9.46
C SER A 20 -8.14 -20.15 8.63
N GLY A 21 -9.25 -20.67 9.16
CA GLY A 21 -10.30 -21.25 8.32
C GLY A 21 -10.86 -20.18 7.39
N GLY A 22 -10.36 -20.14 6.15
CA GLY A 22 -11.08 -19.77 4.92
C GLY A 22 -11.96 -18.52 4.88
N THR A 23 -11.47 -17.34 5.32
CA THR A 23 -12.13 -16.06 4.98
C THR A 23 -11.33 -15.34 3.89
N GLU A 24 -11.99 -14.97 2.80
CA GLU A 24 -11.39 -14.13 1.74
C GLU A 24 -11.17 -12.72 2.29
N ALA A 25 -9.94 -12.20 2.26
CA ALA A 25 -9.63 -10.85 2.71
C ALA A 25 -9.88 -9.81 1.61
N VAL A 26 -9.61 -10.18 0.35
CA VAL A 26 -9.84 -9.34 -0.82
C VAL A 26 -10.42 -10.19 -1.94
N THR A 27 -11.55 -9.77 -2.51
CA THR A 27 -12.18 -10.43 -3.65
C THR A 27 -12.50 -9.40 -4.73
N ILE A 28 -11.92 -9.59 -5.91
CA ILE A 28 -12.12 -8.78 -7.11
C ILE A 28 -12.79 -9.67 -8.16
N THR A 29 -13.93 -9.23 -8.70
CA THR A 29 -14.68 -10.00 -9.71
C THR A 29 -14.94 -9.14 -10.94
N GLY A 30 -14.22 -9.43 -12.03
CA GLY A 30 -14.42 -8.79 -13.34
C GLY A 30 -14.28 -7.26 -13.32
N ALA A 31 -13.40 -6.74 -12.46
CA ALA A 31 -13.29 -5.31 -12.21
C ALA A 31 -12.44 -4.59 -13.26
N SER A 32 -12.88 -3.38 -13.64
CA SER A 32 -12.14 -2.48 -14.50
C SER A 32 -11.97 -1.12 -13.81
N PHE A 33 -10.76 -0.55 -13.88
CA PHE A 33 -10.37 0.66 -13.17
C PHE A 33 -9.88 1.76 -14.13
N GLN A 34 -10.26 3.00 -13.84
CA GLN A 34 -10.02 4.16 -14.70
C GLN A 34 -9.66 5.38 -13.85
N TRP A 35 -8.52 6.00 -14.17
CA TRP A 35 -8.07 7.22 -13.49
C TRP A 35 -8.74 8.48 -14.03
N ASP A 36 -8.78 8.62 -15.35
CA ASP A 36 -9.32 9.78 -16.05
C ASP A 36 -10.68 9.44 -16.67
N MET A 37 -11.72 10.21 -16.35
CA MET A 37 -13.08 10.01 -16.86
C MET A 37 -13.21 10.21 -18.38
N GLU A 38 -12.33 11.00 -18.97
CA GLU A 38 -12.33 11.28 -20.41
C GLU A 38 -11.52 10.25 -21.20
N ALA A 39 -10.75 9.41 -20.51
CA ALA A 39 -9.97 8.37 -21.17
C ALA A 39 -10.90 7.40 -21.94
N PRO A 40 -10.55 7.06 -23.20
CA PRO A 40 -11.39 6.23 -24.05
C PRO A 40 -11.49 4.78 -23.56
N ARG A 41 -10.59 4.35 -22.66
CA ARG A 41 -10.53 2.99 -22.11
C ARG A 41 -10.08 2.99 -20.65
N PRO A 42 -10.50 2.01 -19.85
CA PRO A 42 -9.98 1.82 -18.50
C PRO A 42 -8.47 1.54 -18.52
N SER A 43 -7.76 2.04 -17.51
CA SER A 43 -6.32 1.80 -17.30
C SER A 43 -6.01 0.34 -16.94
N LEU A 44 -6.99 -0.38 -16.38
CA LEU A 44 -6.91 -1.80 -16.09
C LEU A 44 -8.31 -2.41 -16.30
N SER A 45 -8.41 -3.57 -16.97
CA SER A 45 -9.70 -4.13 -17.40
C SER A 45 -9.86 -5.60 -17.04
N ASP A 46 -11.09 -5.98 -16.68
CA ASP A 46 -11.55 -7.36 -16.49
C ASP A 46 -10.66 -8.20 -15.56
N VAL A 47 -10.28 -7.62 -14.41
CA VAL A 47 -9.45 -8.29 -13.41
C VAL A 47 -10.32 -9.09 -12.46
N SER A 48 -9.90 -10.33 -12.18
CA SER A 48 -10.43 -11.13 -11.08
C SER A 48 -9.29 -11.69 -10.24
N LEU A 49 -9.40 -11.55 -8.92
CA LEU A 49 -8.40 -11.94 -7.93
C LEU A 49 -9.10 -12.25 -6.61
N THR A 50 -8.71 -13.33 -5.95
CA THR A 50 -9.11 -13.63 -4.58
C THR A 50 -7.84 -13.80 -3.75
N VAL A 51 -7.79 -13.14 -2.60
CA VAL A 51 -6.70 -13.23 -1.62
C VAL A 51 -7.26 -13.72 -0.30
N ALA A 52 -6.74 -14.83 0.21
CA ALA A 52 -7.17 -15.36 1.50
C ALA A 52 -6.56 -14.54 2.66
N SER A 53 -7.25 -14.52 3.80
CA SER A 53 -6.67 -13.96 5.02
C SER A 53 -5.34 -14.65 5.36
N GLY A 54 -4.30 -13.85 5.61
CA GLY A 54 -2.94 -14.33 5.88
C GLY A 54 -2.12 -14.69 4.64
N GLU A 55 -2.65 -14.56 3.42
CA GLU A 55 -1.90 -14.86 2.21
C GLU A 55 -0.96 -13.70 1.83
N LEU A 56 0.31 -14.02 1.54
CA LEU A 56 1.24 -13.08 0.92
C LEU A 56 1.13 -13.18 -0.60
N VAL A 57 0.66 -12.10 -1.24
CA VAL A 57 0.49 -12.03 -2.70
C VAL A 57 1.41 -10.98 -3.28
N VAL A 58 2.22 -11.38 -4.27
CA VAL A 58 3.08 -10.48 -5.03
C VAL A 58 2.56 -10.35 -6.45
N VAL A 59 2.30 -9.10 -6.88
CA VAL A 59 1.85 -8.80 -8.25
C VAL A 59 3.03 -8.36 -9.10
N VAL A 60 3.40 -9.16 -10.10
CA VAL A 60 4.53 -8.90 -11.00
C VAL A 60 4.06 -8.60 -12.43
N GLY A 61 4.87 -7.89 -13.19
CA GLY A 61 4.56 -7.50 -14.56
C GLY A 61 5.38 -6.31 -15.06
N ARG A 62 5.32 -6.04 -16.37
CA ARG A 62 6.06 -4.95 -17.02
C ARG A 62 5.73 -3.57 -16.43
N VAL A 63 6.60 -2.59 -16.62
CA VAL A 63 6.28 -1.18 -16.32
C VAL A 63 5.00 -0.78 -17.06
N ALA A 64 4.14 0.01 -16.40
CA ALA A 64 2.83 0.41 -16.90
C ALA A 64 1.82 -0.74 -17.16
N SER A 65 2.04 -1.95 -16.64
CA SER A 65 1.08 -3.05 -16.75
C SER A 65 -0.15 -2.94 -15.83
N GLY A 66 -0.28 -1.85 -15.08
CA GLY A 66 -1.42 -1.60 -14.19
C GLY A 66 -1.30 -2.17 -12.76
N LYS A 67 -0.10 -2.55 -12.30
CA LYS A 67 0.11 -3.06 -10.92
C LYS A 67 -0.31 -2.05 -9.85
N SER A 68 0.20 -0.82 -9.96
CA SER A 68 -0.16 0.27 -9.03
C SER A 68 -1.65 0.62 -9.14
N THR A 69 -2.23 0.56 -10.35
CA THR A 69 -3.68 0.72 -10.56
C THR A 69 -4.48 -0.39 -9.88
N LEU A 70 -4.02 -1.64 -9.90
CA LEU A 70 -4.67 -2.75 -9.20
C LEU A 70 -4.66 -2.51 -7.68
N ALA A 71 -3.49 -2.17 -7.12
CA ALA A 71 -3.36 -1.86 -5.70
C ALA A 71 -4.29 -0.70 -5.31
N ALA A 72 -4.21 0.43 -6.01
CA ALA A 72 -5.06 1.59 -5.76
C ALA A 72 -6.57 1.28 -5.96
N GLY A 73 -6.91 0.38 -6.88
CA GLY A 73 -8.28 -0.10 -7.11
C GLY A 73 -8.86 -0.91 -5.94
N VAL A 74 -8.03 -1.69 -5.23
CA VAL A 74 -8.43 -2.40 -3.99
C VAL A 74 -8.83 -1.42 -2.89
N PHE A 75 -8.12 -0.28 -2.81
CA PHE A 75 -8.38 0.77 -1.81
C PHE A 75 -9.43 1.79 -2.24
N GLY A 76 -10.05 1.63 -3.42
CA GLY A 76 -11.03 2.59 -3.93
C GLY A 76 -10.44 3.96 -4.32
N LEU A 77 -9.12 4.08 -4.42
CA LEU A 77 -8.43 5.31 -4.84
C LEU A 77 -8.53 5.57 -6.35
N VAL A 78 -8.92 4.53 -7.12
CA VAL A 78 -9.21 4.62 -8.55
C VAL A 78 -10.67 4.32 -8.77
N ARG A 79 -11.30 5.03 -9.70
CA ARG A 79 -12.69 4.75 -10.07
C ARG A 79 -12.80 3.36 -10.68
N ARG A 80 -13.66 2.53 -10.08
CA ARG A 80 -14.12 1.27 -10.65
C ARG A 80 -15.28 1.55 -11.61
N VAL A 81 -15.16 1.13 -12.86
CA VAL A 81 -16.19 1.36 -13.90
C VAL A 81 -17.06 0.13 -14.17
N LYS A 82 -16.59 -1.05 -13.78
CA LYS A 82 -17.24 -2.34 -13.95
C LYS A 82 -16.79 -3.29 -12.84
N GLY A 83 -17.61 -4.30 -12.53
CA GLY A 83 -17.28 -5.38 -11.63
C GLY A 83 -17.37 -4.99 -10.16
N GLU A 84 -16.83 -5.87 -9.31
CA GLU A 84 -16.91 -5.75 -7.86
C GLU A 84 -15.53 -5.91 -7.20
N VAL A 85 -15.36 -5.23 -6.08
CA VAL A 85 -14.22 -5.32 -5.17
C VAL A 85 -14.81 -5.35 -3.76
N VAL A 86 -14.48 -6.40 -3.02
CA VAL A 86 -14.86 -6.61 -1.62
C VAL A 86 -13.58 -6.74 -0.80
N THR A 87 -13.50 -5.99 0.29
CA THR A 87 -12.37 -6.00 1.22
C THR A 87 -12.91 -6.22 2.63
N ILE A 88 -12.37 -7.19 3.36
CA ILE A 88 -12.82 -7.55 4.70
C ILE A 88 -11.75 -7.17 5.72
N GLY A 89 -12.14 -6.39 6.74
CA GLY A 89 -11.26 -5.93 7.81
C GLY A 89 -10.66 -4.54 7.56
N THR A 90 -9.61 -4.23 8.30
CA THR A 90 -8.85 -2.96 8.17
C THR A 90 -7.80 -3.09 7.07
N CYS A 91 -7.61 -2.04 6.29
CA CYS A 91 -6.63 -2.01 5.20
C CYS A 91 -5.69 -0.80 5.36
N ALA A 92 -4.42 -0.96 5.01
CA ALA A 92 -3.42 0.11 4.97
C ALA A 92 -2.80 0.19 3.58
N TYR A 93 -2.66 1.41 3.04
CA TYR A 93 -2.10 1.64 1.71
C TYR A 93 -0.76 2.37 1.82
N VAL A 94 0.29 1.77 1.24
CA VAL A 94 1.61 2.40 1.12
C VAL A 94 1.84 2.72 -0.36
N PRO A 95 1.77 4.00 -0.77
CA PRO A 95 1.99 4.38 -2.16
C PRO A 95 3.46 4.23 -2.57
N GLN A 96 3.70 4.17 -3.88
CA GLN A 96 5.07 4.17 -4.42
C GLN A 96 5.83 5.45 -4.06
N ASP A 97 5.15 6.60 -4.08
CA ASP A 97 5.69 7.90 -3.69
C ASP A 97 4.86 8.45 -2.51
N PRO A 98 5.32 8.24 -1.26
CA PRO A 98 4.61 8.71 -0.07
C PRO A 98 4.64 10.23 0.05
N GLN A 99 3.50 10.80 0.44
CA GLN A 99 3.37 12.22 0.74
C GLN A 99 3.68 12.45 2.22
N ILE A 100 4.69 13.27 2.47
CA ILE A 100 5.06 13.70 3.81
C ILE A 100 4.28 14.98 4.15
N LEU A 101 3.58 14.94 5.29
CA LEU A 101 2.88 16.08 5.84
C LEU A 101 3.88 17.09 6.42
N ASN A 102 3.52 18.37 6.37
CA ASN A 102 4.22 19.44 7.10
C ASN A 102 3.92 19.30 8.60
N ALA A 103 4.62 18.39 9.26
CA ALA A 103 4.49 18.03 10.66
C ALA A 103 5.77 17.34 11.15
N SER A 104 5.86 17.07 12.46
CA SER A 104 6.95 16.26 13.01
C SER A 104 7.00 14.86 12.41
N VAL A 105 8.17 14.20 12.50
CA VAL A 105 8.31 12.78 12.12
C VAL A 105 7.28 11.92 12.86
N ARG A 106 7.11 12.13 14.16
CA ARG A 106 6.08 11.47 14.98
C ARG A 106 4.68 11.74 14.43
N GLY A 107 4.38 12.98 14.05
CA GLY A 107 3.09 13.35 13.48
C GLY A 107 2.78 12.61 12.17
N ASN A 108 3.80 12.41 11.33
CA ASN A 108 3.68 11.64 10.09
C ASN A 108 3.43 10.14 10.37
N ILE A 109 4.16 9.55 11.32
CA ILE A 109 4.03 8.12 11.65
C ILE A 109 2.70 7.82 12.36
N VAL A 110 2.29 8.66 13.30
CA VAL A 110 1.04 8.49 14.06
C VAL A 110 -0.19 8.79 13.19
N PHE A 111 -0.04 9.70 12.23
CA PHE A 111 -1.01 10.01 11.18
C PHE A 111 -2.43 10.29 11.72
N GLY A 112 -2.53 11.09 12.79
CA GLY A 112 -3.80 11.49 13.42
C GLY A 112 -4.40 10.48 14.40
N SER A 113 -3.77 9.32 14.60
CA SER A 113 -4.16 8.35 15.64
C SER A 113 -3.77 8.86 17.04
N ALA A 114 -4.33 8.24 18.09
CA ALA A 114 -3.86 8.50 19.45
C ALA A 114 -2.43 7.96 19.61
N PHE A 115 -1.54 8.76 20.21
CA PHE A 115 -0.16 8.34 20.44
C PHE A 115 -0.10 7.18 21.44
N ASN A 116 0.62 6.12 21.07
CA ASN A 116 0.88 4.96 21.90
C ASN A 116 2.36 4.60 21.77
N GLU A 117 3.10 4.72 22.89
CA GLU A 117 4.55 4.54 22.92
C GLU A 117 5.00 3.15 22.43
N GLU A 118 4.28 2.10 22.84
CA GLU A 118 4.62 0.72 22.49
C GLU A 118 4.49 0.46 20.98
N THR A 119 3.36 0.88 20.40
CA THR A 119 3.10 0.74 18.96
C THR A 119 4.06 1.60 18.15
N PHE A 120 4.33 2.82 18.62
CA PHE A 120 5.26 3.74 17.98
C PHE A 120 6.69 3.18 17.98
N SER A 121 7.19 2.74 19.13
CA SER A 121 8.51 2.13 19.27
C SER A 121 8.64 0.87 18.41
N SER A 122 7.60 0.02 18.38
CA SER A 122 7.56 -1.16 17.50
C SER A 122 7.62 -0.78 16.01
N ALA A 123 6.93 0.29 15.60
CA ALA A 123 6.96 0.77 14.22
C ALA A 123 8.35 1.31 13.84
N ILE A 124 8.98 2.10 14.71
CA ILE A 124 10.35 2.60 14.52
C ILE A 124 11.33 1.45 14.29
N GLY A 125 11.30 0.43 15.15
CA GLY A 125 12.20 -0.71 15.02
C GLY A 125 11.92 -1.62 13.83
N SER A 126 10.64 -1.80 13.47
CA SER A 126 10.26 -2.60 12.29
C SER A 126 10.64 -1.92 10.98
N CYS A 127 10.69 -0.58 10.97
CA CYS A 127 11.07 0.23 9.81
C CYS A 127 12.54 0.66 9.82
N CYS A 128 13.34 0.26 10.82
CA CYS A 128 14.75 0.63 10.97
C CYS A 128 14.97 2.16 10.92
N LEU A 129 14.15 2.92 11.64
CA LEU A 129 14.19 4.39 11.66
C LEU A 129 15.09 4.97 12.77
N GLU A 130 15.61 4.16 13.69
CA GLU A 130 16.39 4.62 14.85
C GLU A 130 17.58 5.48 14.42
N SER A 131 18.40 4.96 13.51
CA SER A 131 19.57 5.66 12.99
C SER A 131 19.24 6.95 12.23
N ASP A 132 18.04 7.06 11.66
CA ASP A 132 17.59 8.30 11.01
C ASP A 132 17.19 9.34 12.07
N LEU A 133 16.49 8.90 13.12
CA LEU A 133 16.09 9.76 14.23
C LEU A 133 17.28 10.29 15.02
N GLU A 134 18.33 9.49 15.20
CA GLU A 134 19.59 9.91 15.85
C GLU A 134 20.31 11.05 15.10
N GLN A 135 20.07 11.17 13.79
CA GLN A 135 20.64 12.24 12.96
C GLN A 135 19.83 13.54 13.05
N PHE A 136 18.59 13.48 13.53
CA PHE A 136 17.73 14.65 13.63
C PHE A 136 17.92 15.35 14.97
N VAL A 137 18.00 16.69 14.94
CA VAL A 137 18.30 17.51 16.13
C VAL A 137 17.27 17.29 17.24
N ASP A 138 15.98 17.19 16.89
CA ASP A 138 14.88 16.98 17.83
C ASP A 138 14.31 15.55 17.76
N GLY A 139 15.09 14.60 17.24
CA GLY A 139 14.65 13.22 17.07
C GLY A 139 13.34 13.11 16.29
N ASP A 140 12.36 12.41 16.86
CA ASP A 140 11.05 12.21 16.26
C ASP A 140 10.12 13.44 16.31
N MET A 141 10.47 14.46 17.09
CA MET A 141 9.77 15.74 17.11
C MET A 141 10.24 16.70 16.02
N THR A 142 11.27 16.33 15.26
CA THR A 142 11.80 17.15 14.16
C THR A 142 10.75 17.37 13.08
N GLU A 143 10.53 18.63 12.70
CA GLU A 143 9.59 19.03 11.66
C GLU A 143 10.12 18.66 10.26
N ILE A 144 9.32 17.90 9.50
CA ILE A 144 9.63 17.46 8.13
C ILE A 144 8.55 17.95 7.15
N GLY A 145 8.88 17.95 5.85
CA GLY A 145 7.99 18.41 4.78
C GLY A 145 8.53 19.63 4.04
N GLU A 146 7.69 20.31 3.28
CA GLU A 146 8.07 21.49 2.46
C GLU A 146 8.61 22.66 3.31
N LYS A 147 8.14 22.78 4.57
CA LYS A 147 8.56 23.83 5.51
C LYS A 147 9.58 23.35 6.55
N GLY A 148 9.87 22.05 6.59
CA GLY A 148 10.75 21.42 7.56
C GLY A 148 12.10 21.03 6.96
N ILE A 149 12.77 20.07 7.59
CA ILE A 149 13.95 19.44 6.99
C ILE A 149 13.52 18.51 5.84
N THR A 150 14.29 18.53 4.77
CA THR A 150 14.09 17.60 3.66
C THR A 150 14.70 16.24 4.00
N ILE A 151 13.90 15.19 3.92
CA ILE A 151 14.35 13.81 4.11
C ILE A 151 14.59 13.10 2.77
N SER A 152 15.53 12.16 2.77
CA SER A 152 15.88 11.36 1.58
C SER A 152 14.71 10.48 1.12
N GLY A 153 14.76 10.00 -0.13
CA GLY A 153 13.72 9.09 -0.65
C GLY A 153 13.59 7.80 0.17
N GLY A 154 14.71 7.25 0.65
CA GLY A 154 14.71 6.05 1.50
C GLY A 154 14.16 6.30 2.90
N GLN A 155 14.31 7.51 3.45
CA GLN A 155 13.66 7.91 4.69
C GLN A 155 12.15 8.08 4.49
N ARG A 156 11.73 8.75 3.41
CA ARG A 156 10.31 8.91 3.09
C ARG A 156 9.58 7.59 2.89
N ALA A 157 10.26 6.55 2.39
CA ALA A 157 9.66 5.24 2.21
C ALA A 157 9.48 4.45 3.52
N ARG A 158 10.17 4.85 4.59
CA ARG A 158 10.14 4.19 5.90
C ARG A 158 9.27 4.92 6.93
N VAL A 159 9.14 6.25 6.79
CA VAL A 159 8.19 7.11 7.51
C VAL A 159 6.79 6.93 6.93
#